data_AF-A0A1I5PFL8-F1
#
_entry.id   AF-A0A1I5PFL8-F1
#
_cell.length_a   1.000
_cell.length_b   1.000
_cell.length_c   1.000
_cell.angle_alpha   90.00
_cell.angle_beta   90.00
_cell.angle_gamma   90.00
#
_symmetry.space_group_name_H-M   'P 1'
#
loop_
_entity.id
_entity.type
_entity.pdbx_description
1 polymer ?
#
loop_
_entity_poly.entity_id
_entity_poly.type
_entity_poly.pdbx_seq_one_letter_code
_entity_poly.pdbx_strand_id
1 'polypeptide(L)'
;MGRISRRTFNNILIIGTLVFIAMMHLPDYIRAKLAENSASQEVAQVLPDGVIALVPESAAIKALQFPQFTLTQGLPWQTDRPLDVSATELANRWLNLSGTEISGDMFEQLKPGLHSPSTLVVDLGNEFEPYRLTYYELPQFWLIQNWEKRWLAVSVEPNYLFPLSN
;
A
#
# COMPACT_ATOMS: atom_id res chain seq x y z
N MET A 1 28.19 -7.17 54.97
CA MET A 1 28.57 -6.98 53.55
C MET A 1 28.63 -8.32 52.85
N GLY A 2 27.68 -8.62 51.97
CA GLY A 2 27.65 -9.89 51.22
C GLY A 2 28.76 -9.94 50.16
N ARG A 3 29.63 -10.95 50.24
CA ARG A 3 30.67 -11.21 49.23
C ARG A 3 30.00 -11.77 47.97
N ILE A 4 29.95 -10.99 46.91
CA ILE A 4 29.46 -11.43 45.61
C ILE A 4 30.37 -12.58 45.14
N SER A 5 29.77 -13.76 44.92
CA SER A 5 30.51 -14.94 44.44
C SER A 5 31.05 -14.68 43.03
N ARG A 6 32.26 -15.16 42.73
CA ARG A 6 32.94 -14.96 41.43
C ARG A 6 32.06 -15.37 40.24
N ARG A 7 31.16 -16.36 40.43
CA ARG A 7 30.19 -16.81 39.41
C ARG A 7 29.10 -15.77 39.12
N THR A 8 28.59 -15.09 40.15
CA THR A 8 27.60 -14.01 40.01
C THR A 8 28.21 -12.79 39.34
N PHE A 9 29.47 -12.47 39.66
CA PHE A 9 30.19 -11.37 39.00
C PHE A 9 30.41 -11.63 37.50
N ASN A 10 30.72 -12.87 37.13
CA ASN A 10 30.87 -13.24 35.72
C ASN A 10 29.54 -13.15 34.95
N ASN A 11 28.42 -13.57 35.57
CA ASN A 11 27.10 -13.43 34.97
C ASN A 11 26.70 -11.96 34.82
N ILE A 12 27.04 -11.10 35.79
CA ILE A 12 26.79 -9.66 35.72
C ILE A 12 27.63 -9.03 34.60
N LEU A 13 28.88 -9.45 34.43
CA LEU A 13 29.72 -9.00 33.31
C LEU A 13 29.13 -9.43 31.96
N ILE A 14 28.73 -10.70 31.81
CA ILE A 14 28.12 -11.21 30.58
C ILE A 14 26.82 -10.47 30.26
N ILE A 15 25.92 -10.30 31.23
CA ILE A 15 24.66 -9.56 31.05
C ILE A 15 24.95 -8.10 30.70
N GLY A 16 25.90 -7.46 31.38
CA GLY A 16 26.31 -6.09 31.08
C GLY A 16 26.84 -5.93 29.66
N THR A 17 27.67 -6.87 29.19
CA THR A 17 28.18 -6.85 27.82
C THR A 17 27.07 -7.10 26.79
N LEU A 18 26.14 -8.03 27.04
CA LEU A 18 25.00 -8.28 26.15
C LEU A 18 24.07 -7.08 26.04
N VAL A 19 23.74 -6.43 27.17
CA VAL A 19 22.92 -5.22 27.19
C VAL A 19 23.64 -4.06 26.49
N PHE A 20 24.96 -3.93 26.65
CA PHE A 20 25.75 -2.92 25.98
C PHE A 20 25.80 -3.11 24.46
N ILE A 21 26.02 -4.34 23.98
CA ILE A 21 25.97 -4.68 22.55
C ILE A 21 24.57 -4.43 21.99
N ALA A 22 23.53 -4.86 22.72
CA ALA A 22 22.15 -4.60 22.32
C ALA A 22 21.90 -3.10 22.21
N MET A 23 22.28 -2.29 23.21
CA MET A 23 22.06 -0.84 23.23
C MET A 23 22.89 -0.10 22.17
N MET A 24 24.05 -0.62 21.79
CA MET A 24 24.88 -0.08 20.71
C MET A 24 24.24 -0.30 19.33
N HIS A 25 23.59 -1.44 19.09
CA HIS A 25 22.99 -1.79 17.79
C HIS A 25 21.46 -1.59 17.73
N LEU A 26 20.80 -1.35 18.85
CA LEU A 26 19.35 -1.10 18.90
C LEU A 26 18.94 0.16 18.12
N PRO A 27 19.68 1.29 18.13
CA PRO A 27 19.35 2.45 17.30
C PRO A 27 19.39 2.11 15.81
N ASP A 28 20.38 1.32 15.37
CA ASP A 28 20.52 0.89 13.98
C ASP A 28 19.43 -0.12 13.60
N TYR A 29 19.03 -1.01 14.51
CA TYR A 29 17.95 -1.96 14.28
C TYR A 29 16.57 -1.30 14.26
N ILE A 30 16.33 -0.32 15.15
CA ILE A 30 15.12 0.51 15.12
C ILE A 30 15.11 1.37 13.85
N ARG A 31 16.25 1.98 13.46
CA ARG A 31 16.37 2.72 12.21
C ARG A 31 16.18 1.83 10.99
N ALA A 32 16.68 0.59 10.99
CA ALA A 32 16.47 -0.36 9.91
C ALA A 32 14.98 -0.77 9.82
N LYS A 33 14.30 -1.00 10.96
CA LYS A 33 12.86 -1.28 10.95
C LYS A 33 12.00 -0.06 10.62
N LEU A 34 12.39 1.13 11.05
CA LEU A 34 11.75 2.37 10.64
C LEU A 34 12.03 2.63 9.16
N ALA A 35 13.23 2.35 8.66
CA ALA A 35 13.62 2.43 7.25
C ALA A 35 13.07 1.28 6.41
N GLU A 36 12.63 0.15 6.96
CA GLU A 36 11.87 -0.86 6.20
C GLU A 36 10.42 -0.37 6.01
N ASN A 37 9.88 0.32 7.02
CA ASN A 37 8.61 1.04 6.94
C ASN A 37 8.71 2.34 6.11
N SER A 38 9.86 3.04 6.11
CA SER A 38 10.11 4.27 5.36
C SER A 38 10.76 4.03 3.98
N ALA A 39 11.42 2.90 3.72
CA ALA A 39 11.80 2.50 2.36
C ALA A 39 10.60 2.00 1.56
N SER A 40 9.48 1.75 2.24
CA SER A 40 8.17 1.65 1.59
C SER A 40 7.56 3.04 1.26
N GLN A 41 8.16 4.13 1.74
CA GLN A 41 7.66 5.51 1.58
C GLN A 41 8.83 6.52 1.55
N GLU A 42 9.69 6.47 0.53
CA GLU A 42 10.57 7.56 0.07
C GLU A 42 11.54 7.05 -1.02
N VAL A 43 11.02 6.28 -1.97
CA VAL A 43 11.50 6.45 -3.34
C VAL A 43 10.44 7.36 -3.92
N ALA A 44 10.74 8.64 -4.10
CA ALA A 44 9.98 9.43 -5.08
C ALA A 44 10.07 8.59 -6.35
N GLN A 45 9.01 7.85 -6.67
CA GLN A 45 9.04 6.92 -7.76
C GLN A 45 9.21 7.81 -8.97
N VAL A 46 10.42 7.84 -9.54
CA VAL A 46 10.66 8.47 -10.82
C VAL A 46 9.92 7.58 -11.81
N LEU A 47 8.61 7.79 -11.90
CA LEU A 47 7.75 7.11 -12.83
C LEU A 47 8.32 7.40 -14.22
N PRO A 48 8.53 6.38 -15.06
CA PRO A 48 8.96 6.58 -16.43
C PRO A 48 8.05 7.57 -17.14
N ASP A 49 8.58 8.30 -18.12
CA ASP A 49 7.77 9.22 -18.93
C ASP A 49 6.52 8.50 -19.47
N GLY A 50 5.35 9.08 -19.22
CA GLY A 50 4.05 8.51 -19.60
C GLY A 50 3.47 7.48 -18.62
N VAL A 51 4.06 7.29 -17.43
CA VAL A 51 3.47 6.49 -16.34
C VAL A 51 2.94 7.42 -15.26
N ILE A 52 1.72 7.17 -14.80
CA ILE A 52 1.04 7.99 -13.80
C ILE A 52 0.52 7.11 -12.66
N ALA A 53 0.52 7.66 -11.45
CA ALA A 53 -0.01 6.97 -10.28
C ALA A 53 -1.55 7.01 -10.25
N LEU A 54 -2.15 6.04 -9.56
CA LEU A 54 -3.60 5.96 -9.32
C LEU A 54 -4.06 6.82 -8.14
N VAL A 55 -3.21 6.96 -7.13
CA VAL A 55 -3.45 7.66 -5.86
C VAL A 55 -2.28 8.62 -5.58
N PRO A 56 -2.50 9.80 -4.98
CA PRO A 56 -1.41 10.70 -4.63
C PRO A 56 -0.54 10.11 -3.50
N GLU A 57 0.79 10.21 -3.65
CA GLU A 57 1.76 9.59 -2.73
C GLU A 57 1.60 10.02 -1.26
N SER A 58 1.10 11.23 -1.02
CA SER A 58 0.98 11.82 0.32
C SER A 58 -0.44 11.74 0.92
N ALA A 59 -1.39 11.05 0.28
CA ALA A 59 -2.75 10.95 0.83
C ALA A 59 -2.83 10.00 2.02
N ALA A 60 -3.35 10.53 3.14
CA ALA A 60 -3.68 9.75 4.32
C ALA A 60 -5.03 9.02 4.14
N ILE A 61 -5.01 7.88 3.47
CA ILE A 61 -6.24 7.14 3.14
C ILE A 61 -6.74 6.34 4.33
N LYS A 62 -8.04 6.48 4.60
CA LYS A 62 -8.77 5.84 5.70
C LYS A 62 -9.57 4.63 5.25
N ALA A 63 -10.11 4.66 4.04
CA ALA A 63 -10.80 3.49 3.48
C ALA A 63 -10.78 3.47 1.95
N LEU A 64 -10.86 2.27 1.41
CA LEU A 64 -11.10 1.98 0.00
C LEU A 64 -12.41 1.22 -0.10
N GLN A 65 -13.47 1.88 -0.59
CA GLN A 65 -14.80 1.30 -0.71
C GLN A 65 -15.03 0.84 -2.15
N PHE A 66 -14.99 -0.48 -2.35
CA PHE A 66 -15.30 -1.12 -3.61
C PHE A 66 -16.81 -1.42 -3.68
N PRO A 67 -17.35 -1.70 -4.88
CA PRO A 67 -18.77 -2.06 -5.00
C PRO A 67 -19.16 -3.32 -4.21
N GLN A 68 -18.21 -4.22 -3.94
CA GLN A 68 -18.46 -5.54 -3.37
C GLN A 68 -17.88 -5.75 -1.96
N PHE A 69 -16.97 -4.89 -1.52
CA PHE A 69 -16.29 -4.99 -0.23
C PHE A 69 -15.63 -3.65 0.10
N THR A 70 -15.24 -3.48 1.36
CA THR A 70 -14.52 -2.31 1.84
C THR A 70 -13.21 -2.74 2.46
N LEU A 71 -12.17 -1.95 2.26
CA LEU A 71 -10.92 -2.01 3.01
C LEU A 71 -10.84 -0.80 3.93
N THR A 72 -10.68 -1.02 5.22
CA THR A 72 -10.58 0.05 6.22
C THR A 72 -9.20 0.05 6.84
N GLN A 73 -8.62 1.24 6.97
CA GLN A 73 -7.30 1.46 7.55
C GLN A 73 -7.30 1.05 9.02
N GLY A 74 -6.39 0.15 9.38
CA GLY A 74 -6.20 -0.41 10.72
C GLY A 74 -4.82 -1.06 10.85
N LEU A 75 -4.53 -1.67 12.00
CA LEU A 75 -3.31 -2.45 12.23
C LEU A 75 -3.71 -3.91 12.56
N PRO A 76 -3.85 -4.82 11.57
CA PRO A 76 -3.70 -4.63 10.12
C PRO A 76 -4.93 -3.98 9.45
N TRP A 77 -4.85 -3.70 8.14
CA TRP A 77 -6.04 -3.32 7.37
C TRP A 77 -7.13 -4.38 7.52
N GLN A 78 -8.38 -3.92 7.54
CA GLN A 78 -9.54 -4.78 7.74
C GLN A 78 -10.41 -4.80 6.49
N THR A 79 -11.12 -5.91 6.30
CA THR A 79 -12.11 -6.06 5.24
C THR A 79 -13.39 -6.66 5.79
N ASP A 80 -14.51 -6.34 5.16
CA ASP A 80 -15.84 -6.86 5.46
C ASP A 80 -16.14 -8.19 4.73
N ARG A 81 -15.29 -8.61 3.80
CA ARG A 81 -15.47 -9.83 2.99
C ARG A 81 -14.20 -10.70 3.00
N PRO A 82 -14.28 -12.05 2.97
CA PRO A 82 -13.10 -12.89 2.79
C PRO A 82 -12.41 -12.61 1.45
N LEU A 83 -11.08 -12.57 1.50
CA LEU A 83 -10.18 -12.34 0.37
C LEU A 83 -9.14 -13.47 0.34
N ASP A 84 -8.65 -13.82 -0.85
CA ASP A 84 -7.58 -14.82 -1.02
C ASP A 84 -6.21 -14.29 -0.56
N VAL A 85 -6.10 -12.97 -0.35
CA VAL A 85 -4.89 -12.29 0.14
C VAL A 85 -5.23 -11.45 1.36
N SER A 86 -4.20 -11.00 2.10
CA SER A 86 -4.44 -10.12 3.23
C SER A 86 -5.02 -8.76 2.79
N ALA A 87 -5.92 -8.19 3.58
CA ALA A 87 -6.49 -6.86 3.31
C ALA A 87 -5.40 -5.77 3.20
N THR A 88 -4.32 -5.88 3.99
CA THR A 88 -3.17 -4.97 3.91
C THR A 88 -2.46 -5.07 2.58
N GLU A 89 -2.25 -6.30 2.09
CA GLU A 89 -1.62 -6.51 0.79
C GLU A 89 -2.48 -5.95 -0.33
N LEU A 90 -3.80 -6.23 -0.32
CA LEU A 90 -4.71 -5.68 -1.33
C LEU A 90 -4.75 -4.15 -1.30
N ALA A 91 -4.82 -3.55 -0.11
CA ALA A 91 -4.76 -2.09 0.04
C ALA A 91 -3.47 -1.56 -0.58
N ASN A 92 -2.31 -2.13 -0.23
CA ASN A 92 -1.02 -1.71 -0.78
C ASN A 92 -0.93 -1.86 -2.31
N ARG A 93 -1.55 -2.89 -2.91
CA ARG A 93 -1.59 -3.06 -4.37
C ARG A 93 -2.35 -1.91 -5.04
N TRP A 94 -3.46 -1.48 -4.47
CA TRP A 94 -4.27 -0.38 -4.99
C TRP A 94 -3.62 0.99 -4.74
N LEU A 95 -3.05 1.21 -3.56
CA LEU A 95 -2.41 2.49 -3.20
C LEU A 95 -1.13 2.76 -3.99
N ASN A 96 -0.37 1.71 -4.32
CA ASN A 96 0.86 1.80 -5.12
C ASN A 96 0.63 1.52 -6.61
N LEU A 97 -0.62 1.54 -7.07
CA LEU A 97 -0.91 1.23 -8.46
C LEU A 97 -0.46 2.38 -9.37
N SER A 98 0.31 2.04 -10.39
CA SER A 98 0.74 2.95 -11.44
C SER A 98 0.47 2.31 -12.80
N GLY A 99 0.20 3.12 -13.81
CA GLY A 99 -0.05 2.62 -15.16
C GLY A 99 0.32 3.63 -16.23
N THR A 100 0.30 3.17 -17.47
CA THR A 100 0.60 4.02 -18.62
C THR A 100 -0.55 4.98 -18.87
N GLU A 101 -0.26 6.28 -18.98
CA GLU A 101 -1.23 7.31 -19.28
C GLU A 101 -1.84 7.10 -20.66
N ILE A 102 -3.17 7.17 -20.70
CA ILE A 102 -3.97 7.07 -21.92
C ILE A 102 -4.36 8.46 -22.37
N SER A 103 -3.93 8.83 -23.58
CA SER A 103 -4.30 10.09 -24.22
C SER A 103 -5.79 10.14 -24.55
N GLY A 104 -6.34 11.35 -24.72
CA GLY A 104 -7.75 11.53 -25.09
C GLY A 104 -8.14 10.84 -26.40
N ASP A 105 -7.26 10.87 -27.40
CA ASP A 105 -7.50 10.21 -28.69
C ASP A 105 -7.59 8.69 -28.56
N MET A 106 -6.73 8.10 -27.72
CA MET A 106 -6.77 6.67 -27.42
C MET A 106 -8.02 6.31 -26.59
N PHE A 107 -8.41 7.16 -25.63
CA PHE A 107 -9.62 6.94 -24.84
C PHE A 107 -10.88 6.90 -25.73
N GLU A 108 -11.01 7.81 -26.70
CA GLU A 108 -12.15 7.82 -27.62
C GLU A 108 -12.20 6.56 -28.51
N GLN A 109 -11.06 5.95 -28.84
CA GLN A 109 -11.01 4.66 -29.52
C GLN A 109 -11.46 3.49 -28.64
N LEU A 110 -11.20 3.56 -27.33
CA LEU A 110 -11.57 2.52 -26.36
C LEU A 110 -13.04 2.60 -25.94
N LYS A 111 -13.61 3.81 -25.91
CA LYS A 111 -14.96 4.13 -25.44
C LYS A 111 -16.08 3.20 -25.93
N PRO A 112 -16.12 2.73 -27.20
CA PRO A 112 -17.15 1.80 -27.66
C PRO A 112 -17.14 0.45 -26.93
N GLY A 113 -15.98 0.01 -26.41
CA GLY A 113 -15.83 -1.24 -25.66
C GLY A 113 -15.88 -1.08 -24.14
N LEU A 114 -16.02 0.14 -23.63
CA LEU A 114 -16.13 0.41 -22.19
C LEU A 114 -17.56 0.15 -21.73
N HIS A 115 -17.81 -1.08 -21.28
CA HIS A 115 -19.06 -1.48 -20.69
C HIS A 115 -18.90 -1.66 -19.18
N SER A 116 -19.95 -1.39 -18.41
CA SER A 116 -20.00 -1.65 -16.96
C SER A 116 -18.93 -0.91 -16.13
N PRO A 117 -18.99 0.43 -16.02
CA PRO A 117 -18.11 1.17 -15.14
C PRO A 117 -18.29 0.71 -13.69
N SER A 118 -17.18 0.54 -12.99
CA SER A 118 -17.17 0.34 -11.54
C SER A 118 -16.50 1.53 -10.86
N THR A 119 -16.91 1.81 -9.63
CA THR A 119 -16.40 2.96 -8.88
C THR A 119 -15.79 2.49 -7.58
N LEU A 120 -14.55 2.91 -7.33
CA LEU A 120 -13.86 2.82 -6.06
C LEU A 120 -13.93 4.19 -5.38
N VAL A 121 -14.46 4.25 -4.16
CA VAL A 121 -14.44 5.49 -3.36
C VAL A 121 -13.25 5.43 -2.42
N VAL A 122 -12.40 6.45 -2.48
CA VAL A 122 -11.25 6.59 -1.60
C VAL A 122 -11.58 7.63 -0.54
N ASP A 123 -11.68 7.17 0.70
CA ASP A 123 -11.97 8.00 1.85
C ASP A 123 -10.66 8.46 2.51
N LEU A 124 -10.53 9.76 2.74
CA LEU A 124 -9.38 10.40 3.38
C LEU A 124 -9.69 10.82 4.84
N GLY A 125 -10.90 10.51 5.31
CA GLY A 125 -11.41 10.92 6.63
C GLY A 125 -12.16 12.26 6.59
N ASN A 126 -12.74 12.63 7.73
CA ASN A 126 -13.74 13.70 7.85
C ASN A 126 -13.27 15.11 7.44
N GLU A 127 -11.97 15.34 7.28
CA GLU A 127 -11.41 16.66 6.94
C GLU A 127 -11.27 16.87 5.42
N PHE A 128 -11.36 15.79 4.63
CA PHE A 128 -11.11 15.81 3.19
C PHE A 128 -12.27 15.17 2.43
N GLU A 129 -12.60 15.72 1.26
CA GLU A 129 -13.65 15.14 0.43
C GLU A 129 -13.17 13.82 -0.20
N PRO A 130 -13.96 12.73 -0.09
CA PRO A 130 -13.60 11.47 -0.72
C PRO A 130 -13.61 11.62 -2.24
N TYR A 131 -12.59 11.08 -2.91
CA TYR A 131 -12.56 11.05 -4.37
C TYR A 131 -12.98 9.69 -4.91
N ARG A 132 -13.47 9.70 -6.14
CA ARG A 132 -14.01 8.52 -6.83
C ARG A 132 -13.10 8.17 -7.99
N LEU A 133 -12.61 6.94 -7.99
CA LEU A 133 -11.84 6.35 -9.07
C LEU A 133 -12.78 5.48 -9.89
N THR A 134 -12.87 5.74 -11.20
CA THR A 134 -13.68 4.92 -12.11
C THR A 134 -12.77 3.91 -12.79
N TYR A 135 -13.18 2.65 -12.86
CA TYR A 135 -12.42 1.63 -13.58
C TYR A 135 -13.30 0.77 -14.48
N TYR A 136 -12.68 0.29 -15.56
CA TYR A 136 -13.24 -0.66 -16.51
C TYR A 136 -12.32 -1.87 -16.61
N GLU A 137 -12.94 -3.04 -16.63
CA GLU A 137 -12.27 -4.31 -16.93
C GLU A 137 -12.31 -4.53 -18.45
N LEU A 138 -11.14 -4.54 -19.10
CA LEU A 138 -11.03 -4.96 -20.50
C LEU A 138 -10.29 -6.31 -20.57
N PRO A 139 -10.42 -7.06 -21.70
CA PRO A 139 -9.81 -8.39 -21.82
C PRO A 139 -8.28 -8.44 -21.64
N GLN A 140 -7.59 -7.32 -21.89
CA GLN A 140 -6.11 -7.27 -21.87
C GLN A 140 -5.55 -6.43 -20.72
N PHE A 141 -6.31 -5.45 -20.22
CA PHE A 141 -5.85 -4.51 -19.21
C PHE A 141 -7.04 -3.87 -18.49
N TRP A 142 -6.77 -3.23 -17.37
CA TRP A 142 -7.71 -2.39 -16.66
C TRP A 142 -7.52 -0.95 -17.07
N LEU A 143 -8.61 -0.26 -17.38
CA LEU A 143 -8.59 1.18 -17.63
C LEU A 143 -9.12 1.88 -16.38
N ILE A 144 -8.29 2.70 -15.73
CA ILE A 144 -8.61 3.31 -14.44
C ILE A 144 -8.40 4.82 -14.52
N GLN A 145 -9.36 5.58 -14.00
CA GLN A 145 -9.27 7.02 -13.83
C GLN A 145 -8.68 7.34 -12.46
N ASN A 146 -7.61 8.12 -12.43
CA ASN A 146 -6.98 8.57 -11.19
C ASN A 146 -7.69 9.79 -10.56
N TRP A 147 -7.18 10.26 -9.42
CA TRP A 147 -7.71 11.42 -8.68
C TRP A 147 -7.67 12.74 -9.49
N GLU A 148 -6.78 12.85 -10.48
CA GLU A 148 -6.64 14.02 -11.37
C GLU A 148 -7.53 13.93 -12.61
N LYS A 149 -8.41 12.92 -12.68
CA LYS A 149 -9.29 12.62 -13.83
C LYS A 149 -8.55 12.16 -15.08
N ARG A 150 -7.29 11.73 -14.94
CA ARG A 150 -6.48 11.15 -16.03
C ARG A 150 -6.67 9.65 -16.08
N TRP A 151 -6.63 9.10 -17.29
CA TRP A 151 -6.81 7.68 -17.52
C TRP A 151 -5.46 6.97 -17.57
N LEU A 152 -5.34 5.85 -16.85
CA LEU A 152 -4.19 4.96 -16.93
C LEU A 152 -4.63 3.54 -17.30
N ALA A 153 -3.79 2.87 -18.08
CA ALA A 153 -3.91 1.44 -18.36
C ALA A 153 -2.99 0.64 -17.44
N VAL A 154 -3.56 -0.39 -16.82
CA VAL A 154 -2.87 -1.29 -15.90
C VAL A 154 -2.99 -2.72 -16.41
N SER A 155 -1.86 -3.33 -16.74
CA SER A 155 -1.79 -4.73 -17.19
C SER A 155 -1.35 -5.62 -16.03
N VAL A 156 -2.32 -6.15 -15.29
CA VAL A 156 -2.09 -7.07 -14.16
C VAL A 156 -3.03 -8.25 -14.30
N GLU A 157 -2.70 -9.36 -13.63
CA GLU A 157 -3.57 -10.53 -13.60
C GLU A 157 -4.94 -10.16 -12.99
N PRO A 158 -6.07 -10.74 -13.46
CA PRO A 158 -7.40 -10.39 -12.96
C PRO A 158 -7.53 -10.51 -11.43
N ASN A 159 -6.95 -11.58 -10.86
CA ASN A 159 -6.97 -11.83 -9.42
C ASN A 159 -6.03 -10.91 -8.62
N TYR A 160 -5.23 -10.07 -9.29
CA TYR A 160 -4.31 -9.15 -8.61
C TYR A 160 -5.06 -8.00 -7.93
N LEU A 161 -6.05 -7.41 -8.63
CA LEU A 161 -6.85 -6.29 -8.14
C LEU A 161 -8.11 -6.73 -7.39
N PHE A 162 -8.63 -7.92 -7.70
CA PHE A 162 -9.84 -8.47 -7.09
C PHE A 162 -9.67 -9.95 -6.67
N PRO A 163 -8.89 -10.24 -5.62
CA PRO A 163 -8.67 -11.59 -5.09
C PRO A 163 -9.84 -12.03 -4.19
N LEU A 164 -11.03 -12.16 -4.78
CA LEU A 164 -12.24 -12.55 -4.05
C LEU A 164 -12.30 -14.08 -3.88
N SER A 165 -12.41 -14.55 -2.64
CA SER A 165 -12.69 -15.95 -2.37
C SER A 165 -14.13 -16.28 -2.80
N ASN A 166 -14.30 -17.34 -3.59
CA ASN A 166 -15.62 -17.89 -3.98
C ASN A 166 -16.41 -18.44 -2.80
#